data_AF-A0A2T2T3H2-F1
#
_entry.id   AF-A0A2T2T3H2-F1
#
_cell.length_a   1.000
_cell.length_b   1.000
_cell.length_c   1.000
_cell.angle_alpha   90.00
_cell.angle_beta   90.00
_cell.angle_gamma   90.00
#
_symmetry.space_group_name_H-M   'P 1'
#
loop_
_entity.id
_entity.type
_entity.pdbx_description
1 polymer ?
#
loop_
_entity_poly.entity_id
_entity_poly.type
_entity_poly.pdbx_seq_one_letter_code
_entity_poly.pdbx_strand_id
1 'polypeptide(L)'
;MKGQTRRAREQRGRRDGPLRRFWARLPQLPRTIFPDPMPGKKFRFSLQKVLELRRHEVKRARLALADAQRDLERKQEQLEEARQSLADRQRDPEKKTGVRPQDLRKKEAFRERARRQVAEAETAVEDARQRVDEARSDFQEARQKKKAFEELRDKEKAMFDLEQEKAEIAFFDEQAVSRHARDDDSSLMGDL
;
A
#
# COMPACT_ATOMS: atom_id res chain seq x y z
N MET A 1 27.66 36.59 -37.84
CA MET A 1 27.41 37.07 -36.45
C MET A 1 26.77 35.93 -35.68
N LYS A 2 27.52 35.24 -34.81
CA LYS A 2 27.45 35.39 -33.33
C LYS A 2 25.98 35.26 -32.87
N GLY A 3 25.49 34.13 -32.37
CA GLY A 3 26.00 33.38 -31.23
C GLY A 3 25.29 33.89 -29.97
N GLN A 4 24.33 33.15 -29.42
CA GLN A 4 23.72 33.36 -28.10
C GLN A 4 22.91 32.08 -27.74
N THR A 5 23.53 31.06 -27.15
CA THR A 5 23.58 30.79 -25.69
C THR A 5 22.29 31.11 -24.93
N ARG A 6 21.48 30.09 -24.64
CA ARG A 6 20.69 30.01 -23.40
C ARG A 6 20.90 28.65 -22.75
N ARG A 7 21.80 28.67 -21.76
CA ARG A 7 22.04 27.60 -20.79
C ARG A 7 20.76 27.40 -19.97
N ALA A 8 20.08 26.28 -20.18
CA ALA A 8 19.07 25.81 -19.26
C ALA A 8 19.78 25.17 -18.05
N ARG A 9 19.49 25.77 -16.91
CA ARG A 9 19.98 25.53 -15.57
C ARG A 9 19.43 24.20 -15.07
N GLU A 10 20.16 23.10 -15.22
CA GLU A 10 19.78 21.83 -14.60
C GLU A 10 20.30 21.80 -13.16
N GLN A 11 19.50 22.36 -12.26
CA GLN A 11 19.66 22.22 -10.81
C GLN A 11 19.39 20.76 -10.42
N ARG A 12 20.45 19.95 -10.34
CA ARG A 12 20.38 18.68 -9.60
C ARG A 12 20.46 18.97 -8.12
N GLY A 13 19.28 19.19 -7.55
CA GLY A 13 19.07 19.22 -6.11
C GLY A 13 19.60 17.95 -5.48
N ARG A 14 20.58 18.15 -4.59
CA ARG A 14 21.07 17.16 -3.63
C ARG A 14 19.88 16.62 -2.84
N ARG A 15 19.52 15.36 -3.06
CA ARG A 15 18.65 14.61 -2.14
C ARG A 15 19.53 14.00 -1.06
N ASP A 16 20.07 14.85 -0.18
CA ASP A 16 20.54 14.41 1.13
C ASP A 16 19.31 14.23 2.03
N GLY A 17 18.74 13.03 1.99
CA GLY A 17 17.61 12.65 2.84
C GLY A 17 18.04 12.58 4.32
N PRO A 18 17.25 13.10 5.26
CA PRO A 18 17.58 13.12 6.70
C PRO A 18 17.31 11.78 7.39
N LEU A 19 17.57 10.64 6.73
CA LEU A 19 17.29 9.31 7.28
C LEU A 19 18.53 8.56 7.79
N ARG A 20 19.71 9.18 7.74
CA ARG A 20 20.97 8.58 8.25
C ARG A 20 21.23 8.81 9.74
N ARG A 21 20.34 9.47 10.48
CA ARG A 21 20.55 9.76 11.92
C ARG A 21 19.57 9.09 12.89
N PHE A 22 18.74 8.16 12.43
CA PHE A 22 17.82 7.44 13.35
C PHE A 22 18.38 6.11 13.88
N TRP A 23 19.39 5.53 13.23
CA TRP A 23 19.91 4.20 13.60
C TRP A 23 21.23 4.21 14.39
N ALA A 24 21.73 5.40 14.78
CA ALA A 24 22.94 5.51 15.61
C ALA A 24 22.69 5.28 17.12
N ARG A 25 21.44 4.96 17.52
CA ARG A 25 21.06 4.81 18.93
C ARG A 25 19.97 3.76 19.13
N LEU A 26 20.17 2.57 18.58
CA LEU A 26 19.46 1.38 19.06
C LEU A 26 20.42 0.55 19.91
N PRO A 27 20.04 0.17 21.14
CA PRO A 27 20.83 -0.74 21.95
C PRO A 27 21.02 -2.03 21.15
N GLN A 28 22.27 -2.49 21.09
CA GLN A 28 22.61 -3.78 20.49
C GLN A 28 21.82 -4.86 21.23
N LEU A 29 20.74 -5.35 20.60
CA LEU A 29 20.02 -6.48 21.14
C LEU A 29 20.99 -7.67 21.19
N PRO A 30 20.95 -8.48 22.26
CA PRO A 30 21.86 -9.61 22.42
C PRO A 30 21.72 -10.56 21.23
N ARG A 31 22.87 -10.93 20.63
CA ARG A 31 23.00 -11.81 19.47
C ARG A 31 22.48 -13.25 19.68
N THR A 32 21.79 -13.53 20.78
CA THR A 32 21.44 -14.89 21.22
C THR A 32 20.08 -15.39 20.76
N ILE A 33 19.32 -14.63 19.95
CA ILE A 33 18.00 -15.07 19.47
C ILE A 33 18.08 -15.79 18.11
N PHE A 34 19.21 -15.68 17.39
CA PHE A 34 19.40 -16.38 16.12
C PHE A 34 20.38 -17.54 16.33
N PRO A 35 19.91 -18.80 16.38
CA PRO A 35 20.80 -19.94 16.52
C PRO A 35 21.71 -20.04 15.29
N ASP A 36 22.96 -20.45 15.49
CA ASP A 36 23.92 -20.65 14.40
C ASP A 36 23.28 -21.50 13.28
N PRO A 37 23.50 -21.10 12.01
CA PRO A 37 22.97 -21.79 10.85
C PRO A 37 23.67 -23.14 10.74
N MET A 38 23.06 -24.16 11.36
CA MET A 38 23.47 -25.53 11.10
C MET A 38 23.09 -25.89 9.66
N PRO A 39 23.95 -26.59 8.92
CA PRO A 39 23.64 -27.05 7.57
C PRO A 39 22.34 -27.86 7.60
N GLY A 40 21.41 -27.51 6.69
CA GLY A 40 20.12 -28.20 6.53
C GLY A 40 18.91 -27.63 7.29
N LYS A 41 19.04 -26.51 8.02
CA LYS A 41 17.88 -25.81 8.60
C LYS A 41 17.14 -24.99 7.53
N LYS A 42 15.81 -24.94 7.61
CA LYS A 42 14.97 -24.10 6.72
C LYS A 42 14.89 -22.67 7.26
N PHE A 43 14.95 -21.67 6.37
CA PHE A 43 14.71 -20.26 6.72
C PHE A 43 13.35 -20.06 7.42
N ARG A 44 13.36 -19.32 8.52
CA ARG A 44 12.15 -18.92 9.25
C ARG A 44 12.20 -17.44 9.56
N PHE A 45 11.24 -16.69 9.03
CA PHE A 45 11.11 -15.27 9.30
C PHE A 45 10.44 -15.04 10.65
N SER A 46 11.12 -14.35 11.56
CA SER A 46 10.65 -14.11 12.94
C SER A 46 9.31 -13.36 12.98
N LEU A 47 9.07 -12.46 12.03
CA LEU A 47 7.86 -11.61 11.96
C LEU A 47 6.82 -12.14 10.96
N GLN A 48 6.84 -13.44 10.64
CA GLN A 48 5.92 -14.05 9.67
C GLN A 48 4.44 -13.83 10.04
N LYS A 49 4.08 -13.97 11.32
CA LYS A 49 2.70 -13.72 11.80
C LYS A 49 2.28 -12.26 11.62
N VAL A 50 3.21 -11.31 11.82
CA VAL A 50 2.94 -9.88 11.62
C VAL A 50 2.76 -9.58 10.13
N LEU A 51 3.58 -10.17 9.27
CA LEU A 51 3.43 -10.04 7.82
C LEU A 51 2.07 -10.58 7.33
N GLU A 52 1.61 -11.70 7.89
CA GLU A 52 0.27 -12.24 7.62
C GLU A 52 -0.83 -11.29 8.06
N LEU A 53 -0.75 -10.76 9.29
CA LEU A 53 -1.68 -9.72 9.77
C LEU A 53 -1.72 -8.53 8.80
N ARG A 54 -0.58 -8.01 8.36
CA ARG A 54 -0.52 -6.90 7.39
C ARG A 54 -1.14 -7.26 6.05
N ARG A 55 -0.99 -8.51 5.57
CA ARG A 55 -1.67 -8.98 4.35
C ARG A 55 -3.19 -8.96 4.53
N HIS A 56 -3.69 -9.37 5.69
CA HIS A 56 -5.11 -9.30 6.01
C HIS A 56 -5.62 -7.86 6.09
N GLU A 57 -4.87 -6.94 6.70
CA GLU A 57 -5.21 -5.51 6.74
C GLU A 57 -5.32 -4.92 5.33
N VAL A 58 -4.36 -5.20 4.44
CA VAL A 58 -4.42 -4.77 3.03
C VAL A 58 -5.67 -5.32 2.33
N LYS A 59 -6.01 -6.59 2.57
CA LYS A 59 -7.23 -7.19 2.02
C LYS A 59 -8.49 -6.49 2.54
N ARG A 60 -8.56 -6.17 3.84
CA ARG A 60 -9.68 -5.44 4.44
C ARG A 60 -9.80 -4.03 3.90
N ALA A 61 -8.70 -3.28 3.83
CA ALA A 61 -8.68 -1.92 3.27
C ALA A 61 -9.10 -1.90 1.78
N ARG A 62 -8.70 -2.93 1.00
CA ARG A 62 -9.16 -3.08 -0.39
C ARG A 62 -10.66 -3.29 -0.49
N LEU A 63 -11.25 -4.10 0.40
CA LEU A 63 -12.69 -4.32 0.44
C LEU A 63 -13.42 -3.02 0.83
N ALA A 64 -12.94 -2.32 1.87
CA ALA A 64 -13.49 -1.04 2.29
C ALA A 64 -13.48 0.00 1.17
N LEU A 65 -12.38 0.10 0.40
CA LEU A 65 -12.30 0.97 -0.77
C LEU A 65 -13.33 0.59 -1.85
N ALA A 66 -13.48 -0.70 -2.15
CA ALA A 66 -14.47 -1.16 -3.13
C ALA A 66 -15.90 -0.85 -2.68
N ASP A 67 -16.20 -1.01 -1.39
CA ASP A 67 -17.52 -0.70 -0.85
C ASP A 67 -17.80 0.82 -0.84
N ALA A 68 -16.80 1.64 -0.53
CA ALA A 68 -16.91 3.10 -0.62
C ALA A 68 -17.14 3.57 -2.07
N GLN A 69 -16.47 2.95 -3.05
CA GLN A 69 -16.66 3.26 -4.47
C GLN A 69 -18.08 2.91 -4.94
N ARG A 70 -18.59 1.75 -4.55
CA ARG A 70 -19.98 1.36 -4.86
C ARG A 70 -21.01 2.29 -4.22
N ASP A 71 -20.76 2.73 -2.98
CA ASP A 71 -21.64 3.72 -2.34
C ASP A 71 -21.62 5.05 -3.10
N LEU A 72 -20.44 5.52 -3.51
CA LEU A 72 -20.31 6.74 -4.32
C LEU A 72 -21.08 6.63 -5.63
N GLU A 73 -20.93 5.53 -6.37
CA GLU A 73 -21.68 5.27 -7.61
C GLU A 73 -23.19 5.34 -7.37
N ARG A 74 -23.69 4.62 -6.36
CA ARG A 74 -25.11 4.66 -5.96
C ARG A 74 -25.59 6.06 -5.60
N LYS A 75 -24.78 6.85 -4.88
CA LYS A 75 -25.13 8.23 -4.51
C LYS A 75 -25.16 9.15 -5.72
N GLN A 76 -24.29 8.94 -6.70
CA GLN A 76 -24.31 9.68 -7.97
C GLN A 76 -25.56 9.36 -8.79
N GLU A 77 -25.96 8.09 -8.86
CA GLU A 77 -27.23 7.70 -9.50
C GLU A 77 -28.43 8.40 -8.84
N GLN A 78 -28.50 8.39 -7.50
CA GLN A 78 -29.55 9.09 -6.75
C GLN A 78 -29.58 10.60 -7.02
N LEU A 79 -28.41 11.23 -7.16
CA LEU A 79 -28.31 12.65 -7.50
C LEU A 79 -28.85 12.92 -8.92
N GLU A 80 -28.49 12.09 -9.89
CA GLU A 80 -28.99 12.23 -11.25
C GLU A 80 -30.51 12.02 -11.34
N GLU A 81 -31.06 11.03 -10.62
CA GLU A 81 -32.51 10.85 -10.49
C GLU A 81 -33.18 12.09 -9.88
N ALA A 82 -32.62 12.65 -8.80
CA ALA A 82 -33.15 13.85 -8.16
C ALA A 82 -33.13 15.07 -9.11
N ARG A 83 -32.05 15.23 -9.89
CA ARG A 83 -31.90 16.29 -10.90
C ARG A 83 -32.89 16.15 -12.04
N GLN A 84 -33.07 14.94 -12.57
CA GLN A 84 -34.09 14.65 -13.59
C GLN A 84 -35.49 14.98 -13.06
N SER A 85 -35.79 14.53 -11.85
CA SER A 85 -37.06 14.79 -11.17
C SER A 85 -37.33 16.28 -10.95
N LEU A 86 -36.29 17.08 -10.69
CA LEU A 86 -36.40 18.54 -10.62
C LEU A 86 -36.66 19.16 -12.01
N ALA A 87 -35.92 18.72 -13.03
CA ALA A 87 -36.05 19.20 -14.40
C ALA A 87 -37.45 18.94 -14.98
N ASP A 88 -38.01 17.75 -14.75
CA ASP A 88 -39.37 17.40 -15.20
C ASP A 88 -40.43 18.31 -14.57
N ARG A 89 -40.28 18.63 -13.27
CA ARG A 89 -41.18 19.55 -12.55
C ARG A 89 -41.02 21.01 -12.97
N GLN A 90 -39.87 21.38 -13.52
CA GLN A 90 -39.64 22.71 -14.09
C GLN A 90 -40.21 22.84 -15.50
N ARG A 91 -40.23 21.75 -16.28
CA ARG A 91 -40.77 21.71 -17.65
C ARG A 91 -42.29 21.76 -17.73
N ASP A 92 -43.01 21.56 -16.64
CA ASP A 92 -44.49 21.60 -16.61
C ASP A 92 -45.01 22.98 -17.08
N PRO A 93 -45.56 23.10 -18.29
CA PRO A 93 -45.83 24.39 -18.91
C PRO A 93 -47.02 25.08 -18.22
N GLU A 94 -46.88 26.38 -17.93
CA GLU A 94 -47.88 27.25 -17.29
C GLU A 94 -49.14 27.52 -18.16
N LYS A 95 -49.49 26.63 -19.09
CA LYS A 95 -50.44 26.86 -20.18
C LYS A 95 -51.92 26.69 -19.81
N LYS A 96 -52.32 26.90 -18.56
CA LYS A 96 -53.76 26.92 -18.22
C LYS A 96 -54.16 28.29 -17.70
N THR A 97 -54.85 29.06 -18.54
CA THR A 97 -55.64 30.22 -18.11
C THR A 97 -56.62 29.76 -17.03
N GLY A 98 -56.55 30.38 -15.84
CA GLY A 98 -57.44 30.06 -14.70
C GLY A 98 -56.85 29.26 -13.53
N VAL A 99 -55.52 29.24 -13.34
CA VAL A 99 -54.90 28.59 -12.16
C VAL A 99 -55.25 29.35 -10.88
N ARG A 100 -55.77 28.64 -9.86
CA ARG A 100 -56.07 29.23 -8.55
C ARG A 100 -54.75 29.56 -7.82
N PRO A 101 -54.67 30.66 -7.06
CA PRO A 101 -53.46 31.03 -6.30
C PRO A 101 -52.94 29.91 -5.38
N GLN A 102 -53.83 29.08 -4.84
CA GLN A 102 -53.47 27.92 -4.02
C GLN A 102 -52.66 26.86 -4.80
N ASP A 103 -52.93 26.67 -6.08
CA ASP A 103 -52.25 25.69 -6.92
C ASP A 103 -50.85 26.16 -7.29
N LEU A 104 -50.64 27.46 -7.48
CA LEU A 104 -49.31 28.06 -7.65
C LEU A 104 -48.43 27.83 -6.42
N ARG A 105 -48.95 28.10 -5.21
CA ARG A 105 -48.23 27.85 -3.96
C ARG A 105 -47.84 26.38 -3.77
N LYS A 106 -48.74 25.45 -4.12
CA LYS A 106 -48.45 24.01 -4.08
C LYS A 106 -47.34 23.62 -5.06
N LYS A 107 -47.36 24.16 -6.29
CA LYS A 107 -46.31 23.91 -7.29
C LYS A 107 -44.96 24.45 -6.83
N GLU A 108 -44.94 25.65 -6.25
CA GLU A 108 -43.72 26.27 -5.72
C GLU A 108 -43.15 25.45 -4.55
N ALA A 109 -43.97 25.05 -3.59
CA ALA A 109 -43.56 24.17 -2.50
C ALA A 109 -42.98 22.83 -3.00
N PHE A 110 -43.54 22.28 -4.08
CA PHE A 110 -43.06 21.04 -4.68
C PHE A 110 -41.71 21.22 -5.39
N ARG A 111 -41.51 22.35 -6.08
CA ARG A 111 -40.20 22.72 -6.68
C ARG A 111 -39.14 22.93 -5.61
N GLU A 112 -39.48 23.63 -4.53
CA GLU A 112 -38.60 23.82 -3.38
C GLU A 112 -38.20 22.49 -2.73
N ARG A 113 -39.15 21.56 -2.56
CA ARG A 113 -38.85 20.22 -2.06
C ARG A 113 -37.90 19.46 -2.98
N ALA A 114 -38.11 19.52 -4.30
CA ALA A 114 -37.22 18.89 -5.27
C ALA A 114 -35.81 19.51 -5.26
N ARG A 115 -35.70 20.84 -5.11
CA ARG A 115 -34.40 21.53 -4.95
C ARG A 115 -33.67 21.08 -3.69
N ARG A 116 -34.38 20.95 -2.56
CA ARG A 116 -33.80 20.41 -1.31
C ARG A 116 -33.31 18.98 -1.48
N GLN A 117 -34.07 18.12 -2.15
CA GLN A 117 -33.65 16.75 -2.44
C GLN A 117 -32.36 16.69 -3.28
N VAL A 118 -32.22 17.58 -4.27
CA VAL A 118 -30.96 17.69 -5.03
C VAL A 118 -29.81 18.12 -4.12
N ALA A 119 -30.00 19.17 -3.30
CA ALA A 119 -28.94 19.64 -2.39
C ALA A 119 -28.52 18.58 -1.35
N GLU A 120 -29.48 17.82 -0.82
CA GLU A 120 -29.22 16.69 0.08
C GLU A 120 -28.44 15.58 -0.63
N ALA A 121 -28.82 15.24 -1.87
CA ALA A 121 -28.10 14.24 -2.66
C ALA A 121 -26.68 14.70 -3.05
N GLU A 122 -26.48 15.98 -3.35
CA GLU A 122 -25.15 16.56 -3.62
C GLU A 122 -24.24 16.44 -2.41
N THR A 123 -24.77 16.76 -1.22
CA THR A 123 -24.04 16.61 0.04
C THR A 123 -23.68 15.14 0.28
N ALA A 124 -24.61 14.22 0.07
CA ALA A 124 -24.36 12.79 0.23
C ALA A 124 -23.31 12.24 -0.75
N VAL A 125 -23.24 12.77 -1.98
CA VAL A 125 -22.19 12.45 -2.95
C VAL A 125 -20.84 12.95 -2.45
N GLU A 126 -20.78 14.18 -1.93
CA GLU A 126 -19.53 14.75 -1.43
C GLU A 126 -19.00 13.97 -0.22
N ASP A 127 -19.87 13.62 0.73
CA ASP A 127 -19.52 12.76 1.86
C ASP A 127 -19.05 11.36 1.40
N ALA A 128 -19.63 10.81 0.33
CA ALA A 128 -19.18 9.55 -0.24
C ALA A 128 -17.80 9.67 -0.93
N ARG A 129 -17.50 10.80 -1.58
CA ARG A 129 -16.18 11.07 -2.17
C ARG A 129 -15.10 11.14 -1.09
N GLN A 130 -15.37 11.87 0.00
CA GLN A 130 -14.45 11.95 1.13
C GLN A 130 -14.14 10.56 1.69
N ARG A 131 -15.17 9.71 1.87
CA ARG A 131 -14.99 8.32 2.32
C ARG A 131 -14.16 7.48 1.35
N VAL A 132 -14.30 7.69 0.03
CA VAL A 132 -13.45 7.02 -0.98
C VAL A 132 -11.99 7.47 -0.84
N ASP A 133 -11.75 8.77 -0.65
CA ASP A 133 -10.40 9.31 -0.51
C ASP A 133 -9.72 8.82 0.78
N GLU A 134 -10.44 8.78 1.89
CA GLU A 134 -10.00 8.19 3.15
C GLU A 134 -9.65 6.70 2.97
N ALA A 135 -10.57 5.90 2.44
CA ALA A 135 -10.35 4.47 2.21
C ALA A 135 -9.17 4.21 1.25
N ARG A 136 -8.95 5.10 0.28
CA ARG A 136 -7.82 5.04 -0.64
C ARG A 136 -6.50 5.36 0.06
N SER A 137 -6.49 6.34 0.95
CA SER A 137 -5.34 6.67 1.80
C SER A 137 -4.97 5.48 2.69
N ASP A 138 -5.96 4.91 3.40
CA ASP A 138 -5.79 3.76 4.28
C ASP A 138 -5.24 2.54 3.54
N PHE A 139 -5.77 2.27 2.34
CA PHE A 139 -5.29 1.18 1.50
C PHE A 139 -3.81 1.38 1.08
N GLN A 140 -3.43 2.61 0.73
CA GLN A 140 -2.05 2.92 0.37
C GLN A 140 -1.12 2.76 1.58
N GLU A 141 -1.52 3.25 2.75
CA GLU A 141 -0.74 3.13 3.97
C GLU A 141 -0.56 1.67 4.38
N ALA A 142 -1.63 0.87 4.36
CA ALA A 142 -1.57 -0.56 4.64
C ALA A 142 -0.63 -1.29 3.67
N ARG A 143 -0.66 -0.93 2.38
CA ARG A 143 0.24 -1.50 1.36
C ARG A 143 1.69 -1.12 1.61
N GLN A 144 1.98 0.13 1.97
CA GLN A 144 3.33 0.57 2.31
C GLN A 144 3.87 -0.16 3.53
N LYS A 145 3.07 -0.26 4.60
CA LYS A 145 3.41 -1.03 5.82
C LYS A 145 3.73 -2.49 5.48
N LYS A 146 2.87 -3.18 4.72
CA LYS A 146 3.12 -4.55 4.24
C LYS A 146 4.44 -4.66 3.47
N LYS A 147 4.69 -3.73 2.54
CA LYS A 147 5.90 -3.73 1.71
C LYS A 147 7.17 -3.65 2.55
N ALA A 148 7.18 -2.82 3.60
CA ALA A 148 8.33 -2.71 4.51
C ALA A 148 8.67 -4.05 5.20
N PHE A 149 7.67 -4.84 5.61
CA PHE A 149 7.89 -6.18 6.17
C PHE A 149 8.33 -7.20 5.12
N GLU A 150 7.85 -7.11 3.88
CA GLU A 150 8.31 -7.97 2.79
C GLU A 150 9.78 -7.70 2.47
N GLU A 151 10.17 -6.43 2.38
CA GLU A 151 11.58 -6.04 2.17
C GLU A 151 12.48 -6.50 3.33
N LEU A 152 12.00 -6.45 4.57
CA LEU A 152 12.74 -6.96 5.72
C LEU A 152 12.93 -8.49 5.64
N ARG A 153 11.86 -9.22 5.34
CA ARG A 153 11.91 -10.68 5.15
C ARG A 153 12.90 -11.07 4.05
N ASP A 154 12.85 -10.38 2.92
CA ASP A 154 13.71 -10.70 1.77
C ASP A 154 15.19 -10.42 2.10
N LYS A 155 15.49 -9.37 2.89
CA LYS A 155 16.85 -9.13 3.42
C LYS A 155 17.31 -10.20 4.40
N GLU A 156 16.47 -10.58 5.37
CA GLU A 156 16.80 -11.64 6.31
C GLU A 156 17.02 -12.98 5.60
N LYS A 157 16.23 -13.26 4.56
CA LYS A 157 16.41 -14.45 3.72
C LYS A 157 17.75 -14.40 2.99
N ALA A 158 18.09 -13.28 2.35
CA ALA A 158 19.37 -13.14 1.66
C ALA A 158 20.57 -13.32 2.60
N MET A 159 20.49 -12.81 3.83
CA MET A 159 21.53 -13.03 4.85
C MET A 159 21.62 -14.49 5.26
N PHE A 160 20.48 -15.15 5.47
CA PHE A 160 20.44 -16.58 5.80
C PHE A 160 21.04 -17.44 4.68
N ASP A 161 20.69 -17.15 3.42
CA ASP A 161 21.21 -17.89 2.26
C ASP A 161 22.74 -17.71 2.15
N LEU A 162 23.26 -16.50 2.36
CA LEU A 162 24.71 -16.22 2.40
C LEU A 162 25.42 -16.97 3.53
N GLU A 163 24.79 -17.06 4.71
CA GLU A 163 25.36 -17.77 5.85
C GLU A 163 25.36 -19.29 5.64
N GLN A 164 24.30 -19.85 5.03
CA GLN A 164 24.26 -21.27 4.63
C GLN A 164 25.36 -21.58 3.61
N GLU A 165 25.52 -20.76 2.57
CA GLU A 165 26.57 -20.94 1.57
C GLU A 165 27.97 -20.93 2.22
N LYS A 166 28.24 -20.00 3.15
CA LYS A 166 29.49 -19.97 3.89
C LYS A 166 29.71 -21.21 4.77
N ALA A 167 28.66 -21.68 5.44
CA ALA A 167 28.73 -22.87 6.27
C ALA A 167 28.97 -24.14 5.42
N GLU A 168 28.36 -24.22 4.25
CA GLU A 168 28.58 -25.31 3.29
C GLU A 168 30.03 -25.32 2.77
N ILE A 169 30.55 -24.16 2.35
CA ILE A 169 31.96 -24.03 1.91
C ILE A 169 32.91 -24.45 3.04
N ALA A 170 32.72 -23.92 4.25
CA ALA A 170 33.56 -24.27 5.41
C ALA A 170 33.52 -25.77 5.71
N PHE A 171 32.34 -26.39 5.63
CA PHE A 171 32.19 -27.84 5.81
C PHE A 171 32.96 -28.64 4.75
N PHE A 172 32.92 -28.22 3.48
CA PHE A 172 33.68 -28.89 2.42
C PHE A 172 35.19 -28.72 2.58
N ASP A 173 35.66 -27.53 2.97
CA ASP A 173 37.07 -27.27 3.24
C ASP A 173 37.59 -28.14 4.39
N GLU A 174 36.83 -28.25 5.49
CA GLU A 174 37.18 -29.14 6.61
C GLU A 174 37.24 -30.62 6.19
N GLN A 175 36.32 -31.08 5.34
CA GLN A 175 36.36 -32.44 4.79
C GLN A 175 37.56 -32.67 3.87
N ALA A 176 37.93 -31.68 3.06
CA ALA A 176 39.09 -31.75 2.17
C ALA A 176 40.40 -31.83 2.97
N VAL A 177 40.57 -30.98 3.98
CA VAL A 177 41.73 -31.03 4.90
C VAL A 177 41.79 -32.36 5.63
N SER A 178 40.66 -32.87 6.12
CA SER A 178 40.59 -34.15 6.83
C SER A 178 40.96 -35.35 5.96
N ARG A 179 40.66 -35.32 4.66
CA ARG A 179 41.05 -36.36 3.71
C ARG A 179 42.55 -36.30 3.41
N HIS A 180 43.06 -35.10 3.09
CA HIS A 180 44.48 -34.90 2.82
C HIS A 180 45.36 -35.36 3.99
N ALA A 181 44.97 -35.03 5.23
CA ALA A 181 45.69 -35.45 6.43
C ALA A 181 45.76 -36.98 6.61
N ARG A 182 44.76 -37.72 6.12
CA ARG A 182 44.75 -39.20 6.17
C ARG A 182 45.63 -39.81 5.08
N ASP A 183 45.62 -39.23 3.89
CA ASP A 183 46.43 -39.71 2.77
C ASP A 183 47.93 -39.51 3.05
N ASP A 184 48.32 -38.36 3.61
CA ASP A 184 49.71 -38.09 4.03
C ASP A 184 50.21 -39.07 5.11
N ASP A 185 49.38 -39.39 6.10
CA ASP A 185 49.73 -40.34 7.18
C ASP A 185 49.86 -41.78 6.64
N SER A 186 49.02 -42.17 5.68
CA SER A 186 49.11 -43.47 5.01
C SER A 186 50.34 -43.60 4.10
N SER A 187 50.78 -42.49 3.49
CA SER A 187 52.00 -42.42 2.68
C SER A 187 53.26 -42.59 3.51
N LEU A 188 53.26 -42.22 4.79
CA LEU A 188 54.42 -42.33 5.69
C LEU A 188 54.57 -43.73 6.33
N MET A 189 53.51 -44.53 6.33
CA MET A 189 53.51 -45.90 6.89
C MET A 189 53.73 -47.02 5.85
N GLY A 190 53.72 -46.70 4.55
CA GLY A 190 53.85 -47.69 3.46
C GLY A 190 55.29 -48.01 3.00
N ASP A 191 56.31 -47.33 3.55
CA ASP A 191 57.72 -47.43 3.12
C ASP A 191 58.63 -48.16 4.14
N LEU A 192 58.07 -49.00 5.03
CA LEU A 192 58.81 -49.88 5.96
C LEU A 192 58.55 -51.36 5.66
#